data_AF-A0A8T4ZT65-F1
#
_entry.id   AF-A0A8T4ZT65-F1
#
_cell.length_a   1.000
_cell.length_b   1.000
_cell.length_c   1.000
_cell.angle_alpha   90.00
_cell.angle_beta   90.00
_cell.angle_gamma   90.00
#
_symmetry.space_group_name_H-M   'P 1'
#
loop_
_entity.id
_entity.type
_entity.pdbx_description
1 polymer ?
#
loop_
_entity_poly.entity_id
_entity_poly.type
_entity_poly.pdbx_seq_one_letter_code
_entity_poly.pdbx_strand_id
1 'polypeptide(L)'
;MARVQVNLKIDERIVKEVEGLVEKGYFSSKTEAFLKALQLLIKFYKAEELRRRLNEIRESTVEAPSLTEMVIASHEEEDEN
;
A
#
# COMPACT_ATOMS: atom_id res chain seq x y z
N MET A 1 8.50 -8.30 24.14
CA MET A 1 7.82 -7.15 23.49
C MET A 1 6.88 -6.52 24.50
N ALA A 2 6.91 -5.20 24.66
CA ALA A 2 6.00 -4.50 25.58
C ALA A 2 4.56 -4.59 25.03
N ARG A 3 3.60 -4.92 25.91
CA ARG A 3 2.18 -4.83 25.58
C ARG A 3 1.72 -3.40 25.78
N VAL A 4 1.18 -2.79 24.73
CA VAL A 4 0.58 -1.45 24.78
C VAL A 4 -0.94 -1.60 24.73
N GLN A 5 -1.64 -0.99 25.67
CA GLN A 5 -3.10 -0.93 25.67
C GLN A 5 -3.55 0.38 25.05
N VAL A 6 -4.54 0.29 24.16
CA VAL A 6 -5.14 1.45 23.48
C VAL A 6 -6.64 1.45 23.80
N ASN A 7 -7.16 2.59 24.25
CA ASN A 7 -8.59 2.79 24.48
C ASN A 7 -9.18 3.62 23.34
N LEU A 8 -10.24 3.11 22.70
CA LEU A 8 -10.90 3.74 21.56
C LEU A 8 -12.40 3.86 21.83
N LYS A 9 -13.00 4.97 21.39
CA LYS A 9 -14.46 5.10 21.30
C LYS A 9 -14.88 4.64 19.92
N ILE A 10 -15.79 3.68 19.85
CA ILE A 10 -16.26 3.06 18.62
C ILE A 10 -17.77 3.00 18.64
N ASP A 11 -18.40 3.09 17.47
CA ASP A 11 -19.84 2.93 17.33
C ASP A 11 -20.26 1.52 17.78
N GLU A 12 -21.30 1.44 18.60
CA GLU A 12 -21.86 0.17 19.11
C GLU A 12 -22.24 -0.78 17.98
N ARG A 13 -22.74 -0.26 16.84
CA ARG A 13 -23.11 -1.06 15.67
C ARG A 13 -21.93 -1.85 15.13
N ILE A 14 -20.75 -1.23 15.08
CA ILE A 14 -19.51 -1.88 14.63
C ILE A 14 -19.11 -2.99 15.61
N VAL A 15 -19.23 -2.73 16.92
CA VAL A 15 -18.91 -3.72 17.93
C VAL A 15 -19.81 -4.95 17.79
N LYS A 16 -21.12 -4.76 17.55
CA LYS A 16 -22.07 -5.86 17.32
C LYS A 16 -21.74 -6.70 16.09
N GLU A 17 -21.35 -6.06 14.98
CA GLU A 17 -20.90 -6.79 13.79
C GLU A 17 -19.65 -7.64 14.08
N VAL A 18 -18.68 -7.09 14.83
CA VAL A 18 -17.48 -7.84 15.24
C VAL A 18 -17.83 -8.99 16.17
N GLU A 19 -18.78 -8.81 17.10
CA GLU A 19 -19.29 -9.89 17.95
C GLU A 19 -19.91 -11.01 17.11
N GLY A 20 -20.73 -10.67 16.12
CA GLY A 20 -21.28 -11.65 15.19
C GLY A 20 -20.22 -12.45 14.42
N LEU A 21 -19.07 -11.85 14.10
CA LEU A 21 -17.94 -12.57 13.48
C LEU A 21 -17.26 -13.55 14.45
N VAL A 22 -17.16 -13.19 15.73
CA VAL A 22 -16.62 -14.06 16.77
C VAL A 22 -17.58 -15.22 17.04
N GLU A 23 -18.88 -14.95 17.16
CA GLU A 23 -19.91 -15.98 17.38
C GLU A 23 -19.98 -17.00 16.24
N LYS A 24 -19.75 -16.56 15.00
CA LYS A 24 -19.66 -17.45 13.82
C LYS A 24 -18.34 -18.22 13.74
N GLY A 25 -17.40 -17.98 14.65
CA GLY A 25 -16.13 -18.69 14.72
C GLY A 25 -15.04 -18.20 13.77
N TYR A 26 -15.21 -17.05 13.11
CA TYR A 26 -14.16 -16.49 12.24
C TYR A 26 -12.97 -15.96 13.02
N PHE A 27 -13.18 -15.56 14.27
CA PHE A 27 -12.14 -15.08 15.18
C PHE A 27 -12.35 -15.67 16.56
N SER A 28 -11.27 -15.90 17.29
CA SER A 28 -11.30 -16.41 18.67
C SER A 28 -11.74 -15.35 19.69
N SER A 29 -11.59 -14.06 19.35
CA SER A 29 -11.98 -12.95 20.24
C SER A 29 -12.16 -11.63 19.47
N LYS A 30 -12.86 -10.67 20.09
CA LYS A 30 -12.98 -9.29 19.59
C LYS A 30 -11.60 -8.65 19.38
N THR A 31 -10.68 -8.86 20.33
CA THR A 31 -9.31 -8.33 20.26
C THR A 31 -8.58 -8.84 19.03
N GLU A 32 -8.71 -10.13 18.71
CA GLU A 32 -8.12 -10.69 17.49
C GLU A 32 -8.71 -10.05 16.23
N ALA A 33 -10.04 -9.94 16.15
CA ALA A 33 -10.71 -9.33 15.01
C ALA A 33 -10.25 -7.88 14.78
N PHE A 34 -10.21 -7.07 15.84
CA PHE A 34 -9.71 -5.68 15.76
C PHE A 34 -8.23 -5.62 15.36
N LEU A 35 -7.39 -6.49 15.92
CA LEU A 35 -5.97 -6.54 15.54
C LEU A 35 -5.80 -6.87 14.06
N LYS A 36 -6.57 -7.84 13.54
CA LYS A 36 -6.54 -8.21 12.12
C LYS A 36 -7.02 -7.06 11.22
N ALA A 37 -8.08 -6.37 11.61
CA ALA A 37 -8.57 -5.20 10.89
C ALA A 37 -7.50 -4.09 10.80
N LEU A 38 -6.82 -3.78 11.91
CA LEU A 38 -5.73 -2.80 11.92
C LEU A 38 -4.54 -3.23 11.07
N GLN A 39 -4.17 -4.52 11.12
CA GLN A 39 -3.10 -5.05 10.26
C GLN A 39 -3.44 -4.93 8.77
N LEU A 40 -4.69 -5.22 8.40
CA LEU A 40 -5.16 -5.06 7.02
C LEU A 40 -5.11 -3.60 6.59
N LEU A 41 -5.57 -2.68 7.44
CA LEU A 41 -5.51 -1.24 7.18
C LEU A 41 -4.07 -0.77 6.94
N ILE A 42 -3.13 -1.16 7.80
CA ILE A 42 -1.71 -0.81 7.65
C ILE A 42 -1.15 -1.37 6.34
N LYS A 43 -1.45 -2.62 6.01
CA LYS A 43 -0.99 -3.24 4.75
C LYS A 43 -1.55 -2.54 3.52
N PHE A 44 -2.82 -2.17 3.56
CA PHE A 44 -3.49 -1.44 2.48
C PHE A 44 -2.76 -0.13 2.17
N TYR A 45 -2.52 0.71 3.19
CA TYR A 45 -1.86 1.99 2.97
C TYR A 45 -0.39 1.85 2.54
N LYS A 46 0.33 0.84 3.04
CA LYS A 46 1.68 0.52 2.54
C LYS A 46 1.67 0.14 1.06
N ALA A 47 0.70 -0.66 0.63
CA ALA A 47 0.56 -1.06 -0.77
C ALA A 47 0.20 0.15 -1.67
N GLU A 48 -0.72 1.01 -1.22
CA GLU A 48 -1.07 2.22 -1.96
C GLU A 48 0.10 3.22 -2.05
N GLU A 49 0.91 3.36 -0.99
CA GLU A 49 2.13 4.17 -1.05
C GLU A 49 3.12 3.62 -2.08
N LEU A 50 3.35 2.31 -2.10
CA LEU A 50 4.21 1.66 -3.10
C LEU A 50 3.68 1.88 -4.52
N ARG A 51 2.36 1.74 -4.71
CA ARG A 51 1.70 1.98 -5.99
C ARG A 51 1.86 3.43 -6.45
N ARG A 52 1.74 4.40 -5.54
CA ARG A 52 1.97 5.81 -5.85
C ARG A 52 3.41 6.05 -6.32
N ARG A 53 4.40 5.51 -5.60
CA ARG A 53 5.81 5.61 -5.97
C ARG A 53 6.11 4.96 -7.33
N LEU A 54 5.50 3.82 -7.63
CA LEU A 54 5.64 3.17 -8.94
C LEU A 54 5.08 4.02 -10.08
N ASN A 55 3.94 4.69 -9.86
CA ASN A 55 3.37 5.59 -10.84
C ASN A 55 4.22 6.85 -11.03
N GLU A 56 4.76 7.43 -9.94
CA GLU A 56 5.70 8.55 -10.01
C GLU A 56 6.96 8.20 -10.82
N ILE A 57 7.53 7.01 -10.62
CA ILE A 57 8.68 6.51 -11.41
C ILE A 57 8.27 6.32 -12.88
N ARG A 58 7.07 5.79 -13.14
CA ARG A 58 6.60 5.58 -14.51
C ARG A 58 6.42 6.91 -15.24
N GLU A 59 5.81 7.90 -14.61
CA GLU A 59 5.67 9.24 -15.19
C GLU A 59 7.03 9.91 -15.41
N SER A 60 7.99 9.80 -14.48
CA SER A 60 9.36 10.31 -14.68
C SER A 60 10.15 9.56 -15.75
N THR A 61 9.77 8.32 -16.09
CA THR A 61 10.43 7.51 -17.13
C THR A 61 9.80 7.73 -18.51
N VAL A 62 8.59 8.30 -18.60
CA VAL A 62 7.95 8.64 -19.89
C VAL A 62 8.62 9.86 -20.55
N GLU A 63 9.32 10.70 -19.79
CA GLU A 63 10.14 11.81 -20.33
C GLU A 63 11.61 11.43 -20.59
N ALA A 64 12.03 10.22 -20.23
CA ALA A 64 13.38 9.77 -20.56
C ALA A 64 13.38 9.26 -22.01
N PRO A 65 14.22 9.81 -22.92
CA PRO A 65 14.38 9.22 -24.24
C PRO A 65 14.77 7.75 -24.06
N SER A 66 14.12 6.88 -24.81
CA SER A 66 14.44 5.47 -24.78
C SER A 66 15.95 5.29 -25.03
N LEU A 67 16.55 4.25 -24.46
CA LEU A 67 17.97 3.95 -24.70
C LEU A 67 18.28 3.91 -26.21
N THR A 68 17.29 3.52 -27.02
CA THR A 68 17.32 3.53 -28.48
C THR A 68 17.38 4.95 -29.07
N GLU A 69 16.52 5.88 -28.63
CA GLU A 69 16.57 7.29 -29.06
C GLU A 69 17.86 7.98 -28.64
N MET A 70 18.40 7.63 -27.47
CA MET A 70 19.68 8.16 -26.99
C MET A 70 20.86 7.66 -27.83
N VAL A 71 20.85 6.39 -28.24
CA VAL A 71 21.88 5.81 -29.14
C VAL A 71 21.76 6.37 -30.55
N ILE A 72 20.54 6.63 -31.04
CA ILE A 72 20.32 7.27 -32.35
C ILE A 72 20.85 8.71 -32.33
N ALA A 73 20.51 9.50 -31.30
CA ALA A 73 21.01 10.87 -31.17
C ALA A 73 22.54 10.95 -31.07
N SER A 74 23.18 10.01 -30.36
CA SER A 74 24.66 9.95 -30.31
C SER A 74 25.31 9.54 -31.64
N HIS A 75 24.60 8.84 -32.52
CA HIS A 75 25.12 8.52 -33.86
C HIS A 75 24.93 9.67 -34.85
N GLU A 76 23.87 10.49 -34.70
CA GLU A 76 23.65 11.67 -35.55
C GLU A 76 24.66 12.80 -35.29
N GLU A 77 25.26 12.86 -34.09
CA GLU A 77 26.35 13.81 -33.77
C GLU A 77 27.73 13.38 -34.31
N GLU A 78 27.92 12.12 -34.73
CA GLU A 78 29.19 11.64 -35.29
C GLU A 78 29.29 11.82 -36.82
N ASP A 79 28.17 11.99 -37.52
CA ASP A 79 28.11 12.14 -38.99
C ASP A 79 28.20 13.60 -39.48
N GLU A 80 28.31 14.59 -38.58
CA GLU A 80 28.48 16.02 -38.92
C GLU A 80 29.95 16.53 -38.88
N ASN A 81 30.96 15.65 -38.77
CA ASN A 81 32.40 16.04 -38.85
C ASN A 81 33.15 15.41 -40.03
#